data_AF-A0A7K0WUC1-F1
#
_entry.id   AF-A0A7K0WUC1-F1
#
_cell.length_a   1.000
_cell.length_b   1.000
_cell.length_c   1.000
_cell.angle_alpha   90.00
_cell.angle_beta   90.00
_cell.angle_gamma   90.00
#
_symmetry.space_group_name_H-M   'P 1'
#
loop_
_entity.id
_entity.type
_entity.pdbx_description
1 polymer ?
#
loop_
_entity_poly.entity_id
_entity_poly.type
_entity_poly.pdbx_seq_one_letter_code
_entity_poly.pdbx_strand_id
1 'polypeptide(L)' 'MFSGHNGYGLCAVPPGSSPAVLVGLDPDFCRASRDLGEIDLRVANDEDGTALVRCLPERPWAQIWPDLRHPG' A
#
# COMPACT_ATOMS: atom_id res chain seq x y z
N MET A 1 12.91 -19.94 -5.79
CA MET A 1 13.10 -18.68 -6.54
C MET A 1 11.71 -18.04 -6.59
N PHE A 2 11.40 -17.18 -5.62
CA PHE A 2 10.06 -16.62 -5.49
C PHE A 2 10.05 -15.27 -6.20
N SER A 3 9.18 -15.14 -7.20
CA SER A 3 8.86 -13.86 -7.82
C SER A 3 8.14 -13.03 -6.77
N GLY A 4 8.89 -12.21 -6.02
CA GLY A 4 8.29 -11.23 -5.11
C GLY A 4 7.40 -10.31 -5.94
N HIS A 5 6.09 -10.39 -5.69
CA HIS A 5 5.08 -9.46 -6.18
C HIS A 5 5.61 -8.03 -6.13
N ASN A 6 5.26 -7.23 -7.15
CA ASN A 6 5.76 -5.87 -7.31
C ASN A 6 5.78 -5.15 -5.96
N GLY A 7 6.99 -4.95 -5.41
CA GLY A 7 7.16 -4.29 -4.13
C GLY A 7 6.46 -2.94 -4.10
N TYR A 8 6.24 -2.44 -2.89
CA TYR A 8 5.64 -1.12 -2.70
C TYR A 8 6.42 -0.07 -3.51
N GLY A 9 5.69 0.78 -4.21
CA GLY A 9 6.30 1.85 -5.00
C GLY A 9 6.86 1.47 -6.38
N LEU A 10 6.72 0.22 -6.84
CA LEU A 10 7.15 -0.20 -8.19
C LEU A 10 6.20 0.24 -9.31
N CYS A 11 4.98 0.67 -8.97
CA CYS A 11 4.01 1.25 -9.89
C CYS A 11 4.20 2.78 -10.03
N ALA A 12 3.43 3.37 -10.94
CA ALA A 12 3.34 4.82 -11.08
C ALA A 12 2.89 5.49 -9.76
N VAL A 13 3.48 6.64 -9.44
CA VAL A 13 3.14 7.42 -8.25
C VAL A 13 1.70 7.93 -8.38
N PRO A 14 0.83 7.73 -7.38
CA PRO A 14 -0.49 8.32 -7.40
C PRO A 14 -0.42 9.87 -7.44
N PRO A 15 -1.40 10.55 -8.06
CA PRO A 15 -1.35 11.99 -8.23
C PRO A 15 -1.61 12.74 -6.91
N GLY A 16 -0.77 13.73 -6.63
CA GLY A 16 -0.94 14.67 -5.52
C GLY A 16 -1.12 13.98 -4.17
N SER A 17 -2.19 14.35 -3.45
CA SER A 17 -2.59 13.74 -2.17
C SER A 17 -3.93 13.01 -2.28
N SER A 18 -4.22 12.43 -3.44
CA SER A 18 -5.47 11.71 -3.66
C SER A 18 -5.57 10.49 -2.74
N PRO A 19 -6.77 10.13 -2.24
CA PRO A 19 -6.95 8.90 -1.50
C PRO A 19 -6.48 7.68 -2.31
N ALA A 20 -5.80 6.74 -1.66
CA ALA A 20 -5.37 5.48 -2.26
C ALA A 20 -5.78 4.29 -1.39
N VAL A 21 -5.79 3.10 -1.97
CA VAL A 21 -5.89 1.84 -1.24
C VAL A 21 -4.47 1.32 -1.03
N LEU A 22 -4.10 1.13 0.23
CA LEU A 22 -2.90 0.42 0.64
C LEU A 22 -3.24 -1.07 0.78
N VAL A 23 -2.29 -1.90 0.37
CA VAL A 23 -2.37 -3.36 0.46
C VAL A 23 -1.20 -3.78 1.32
N GLY A 24 -1.41 -4.33 2.52
CA GLY A 24 -0.33 -4.88 3.36
C GLY A 24 0.70 -3.88 3.90
N LEU A 25 0.37 -2.59 3.91
CA LEU A 25 1.27 -1.51 4.31
C LEU A 25 0.71 -0.75 5.54
N ASP A 26 1.60 -0.34 6.46
CA ASP A 26 1.24 0.47 7.62
C ASP A 26 0.76 1.87 7.17
N PRO A 27 -0.36 2.38 7.71
CA PRO A 27 -0.88 3.71 7.37
C PRO A 27 -0.29 4.87 8.21
N ASP A 28 0.88 4.72 8.82
CA ASP A 28 1.55 5.73 9.64
C ASP A 28 1.82 7.09 8.95
N PHE A 29 1.91 7.13 7.61
CA PHE A 29 1.98 8.39 6.83
C PHE A 29 0.60 8.89 6.32
N CYS A 30 -0.49 8.25 6.74
CA CYS A 30 -1.84 8.63 6.39
C CYS A 30 -2.42 9.61 7.42
N ARG A 31 -2.83 10.78 6.95
CA ARG A 31 -3.59 11.76 7.76
C ARG A 31 -4.90 11.17 8.25
N ALA A 32 -5.51 10.32 7.43
CA ALA A 32 -6.70 9.57 7.77
C ALA A 32 -6.64 8.19 7.11
N SER A 33 -6.88 7.16 7.91
CA SER A 33 -6.97 5.78 7.46
C SER A 33 -8.34 5.19 7.78
N ARG A 34 -8.78 4.25 6.95
CA ARG A 34 -9.98 3.45 7.20
C ARG A 34 -9.72 2.01 6.76
N ASP A 35 -9.92 1.09 7.68
CA ASP A 35 -9.92 -0.34 7.40
C ASP A 35 -11.01 -0.69 6.35
N LEU A 36 -10.62 -1.47 5.35
CA LEU A 36 -11.49 -1.97 4.29
C LEU A 36 -11.64 -3.50 4.33
N GLY A 37 -11.02 -4.17 5.31
CA GLY A 37 -10.93 -5.63 5.41
C GLY A 37 -9.63 -6.19 4.86
N GLU A 38 -9.69 -7.43 4.36
CA GLU A 38 -8.54 -8.20 3.90
C GLU A 38 -8.82 -8.81 2.52
N ILE A 39 -7.76 -9.17 1.79
CA ILE A 39 -7.85 -9.93 0.55
C ILE A 39 -8.33 -11.36 0.86
N ASP A 40 -9.40 -11.83 0.20
CA ASP A 40 -9.86 -13.23 0.19
C ASP A 40 -9.75 -13.78 -1.25
N LEU A 41 -8.64 -14.46 -1.56
CA LEU A 41 -8.40 -15.05 -2.87
C LEU A 41 -8.97 -16.47 -2.99
N ARG A 42 -9.44 -17.06 -1.87
CA ARG A 42 -9.95 -18.45 -1.79
C ARG A 42 -8.99 -19.49 -2.35
N VAL A 43 -7.72 -19.12 -2.47
CA VAL A 43 -6.58 -19.92 -2.93
C VAL A 43 -5.42 -19.52 -2.04
N ALA A 44 -4.68 -20.50 -1.53
CA ALA A 44 -3.51 -20.24 -0.69
C ALA A 44 -2.39 -19.59 -1.53
N ASN A 45 -2.22 -18.28 -1.38
CA ASN A 45 -1.06 -17.54 -1.85
C ASN A 45 -0.57 -16.59 -0.74
N ASP A 46 0.57 -15.95 -0.97
CA ASP A 46 1.19 -15.05 0.02
C ASP A 46 0.41 -13.74 0.24
N GLU A 47 -0.59 -13.44 -0.58
CA GLU A 47 -1.38 -12.21 -0.53
C GLU A 47 -2.73 -12.40 0.17
N ASP A 48 -3.18 -13.64 0.39
CA ASP A 48 -4.42 -13.96 1.10
C ASP A 48 -4.33 -13.52 2.57
N GLY A 49 -5.40 -12.89 3.07
CA GLY A 49 -5.42 -12.25 4.39
C GLY A 49 -4.65 -10.92 4.47
N THR A 50 -4.12 -10.40 3.36
CA THR A 50 -3.44 -9.09 3.36
C THR A 50 -4.43 -7.96 3.63
N ALA A 51 -4.13 -7.13 4.62
CA ALA A 51 -4.97 -5.99 5.00
C ALA A 51 -5.12 -4.96 3.87
N LEU A 52 -6.33 -4.44 3.71
CA LEU A 52 -6.70 -3.37 2.79
C LEU A 52 -7.08 -2.13 3.59
N VAL A 53 -6.40 -1.02 3.32
CA VAL A 53 -6.64 0.24 4.05
C VAL A 53 -6.83 1.38 3.06
N ARG A 54 -7.91 2.15 3.22
CA ARG A 54 -8.04 3.43 2.52
C ARG A 54 -7.21 4.47 3.23
N CYS A 55 -6.24 5.04 2.54
CA CYS A 55 -5.33 6.08 3.05
C CYS A 55 -5.59 7.42 2.36
N LEU A 56 -5.68 8.48 3.16
CA LEU A 56 -5.49 9.86 2.71
C LEU A 56 -4.13 10.33 3.24
N PRO A 57 -3.12 10.58 2.37
CA PRO A 57 -1.76 10.81 2.83
C PRO A 57 -1.62 12.19 3.49
N GLU A 58 -0.68 12.32 4.44
CA GLU A 58 -0.34 13.59 5.08
C GLU A 58 0.38 14.57 4.14
N ARG A 59 1.15 14.01 3.20
CA ARG A 59 1.94 14.75 2.21
C ARG A 59 1.63 14.23 0.80
N PRO A 60 2.00 14.95 -0.28
CA PRO A 60 1.85 14.43 -1.63
C PRO A 60 2.58 13.08 -1.79
N TRP A 61 1.99 12.15 -2.53
CA TRP A 61 2.56 10.83 -2.79
C TRP A 61 3.99 10.92 -3.33
N ALA A 62 4.30 11.90 -4.19
CA ALA A 62 5.65 12.11 -4.70
C ALA A 62 6.74 12.32 -3.62
N GLN A 63 6.35 12.76 -2.42
CA GLN A 63 7.26 12.92 -1.28
C GLN A 63 7.37 11.65 -0.42
N ILE A 64 6.33 10.82 -0.40
CA ILE A 64 6.25 9.59 0.41
C ILE A 64 6.80 8.39 -0.37
N TRP A 65 6.56 8.35 -1.68
CA TRP A 65 6.87 7.23 -2.57
C TRP A 65 8.33 6.78 -2.57
N PRO A 66 9.34 7.67 -2.49
CA PRO A 66 10.73 7.25 -2.39
C PRO A 66 11.00 6.36 -1.18
N ASP A 67 10.37 6.65 -0.03
CA ASP A 67 10.55 5.92 1.23
C ASP A 67 9.92 4.52 1.13
N LEU A 68 8.82 4.38 0.37
CA LEU A 68 8.12 3.10 0.18
C LEU A 68 8.83 2.12 -0.76
N ARG A 69 9.74 2.60 -1.62
CA ARG A 69 10.49 1.76 -2.57
C ARG A 69 11.64 0.99 -1.91
N HIS A 70 12.07 1.42 -0.73
CA HIS A 70 13.21 0.88 0.00
C HIS A 70 12.80 0.68 1.47
N PRO A 71 11.87 -0.25 1.77
CA PRO A 71 11.53 -0.54 3.16
C PRO A 71 12.80 -1.09 3.85
N GLY A 72 13.31 -0.32 4.81
CA GLY A 72 14.48 -0.68 5.61
C GLY A 72 14.22 -1.83 6.55
#